data_AF-A0A2I2LDA0-F1
#
_entry.id   AF-A0A2I2LDA0-F1
#
_cell.length_a   1.000
_cell.length_b   1.000
_cell.length_c   1.000
_cell.angle_alpha   90.00
_cell.angle_beta   90.00
_cell.angle_gamma   90.00
#
_symmetry.space_group_name_H-M   'P 1'
#
loop_
_entity.id
_entity.type
_entity.pdbx_description
1 polymer ?
#
loop_
_entity_poly.entity_id
_entity_poly.type
_entity_poly.pdbx_seq_one_letter_code
_entity_poly.pdbx_strand_id
1 'polypeptide(L)'
;MDKELKNKIDFISNKAGSKTNFSVPENYFENIEATILSSIQTAHFSKKNSFKTPKNYFNTVDENILSTLNIKTSKEIKTISFYKKIRQLIPIAVAASILLFIGLNHLTTDKKHSFDDITQADISYWYENGYGTSSNDELATILDAEDFDEDVFTSINKENLEAYLNTIDNASFFNEIQ
;
A
#
# COMPACT_ATOMS: atom_id res chain seq x y z
N MET A 1 -8.36 14.80 -80.92
CA MET A 1 -8.51 13.81 -79.83
C MET A 1 -9.84 13.13 -80.03
N ASP A 2 -9.84 11.79 -80.07
CA ASP A 2 -11.04 11.01 -80.42
C ASP A 2 -12.14 11.16 -79.35
N LYS A 3 -13.39 11.31 -79.78
CA LYS A 3 -14.53 11.63 -78.90
C LYS A 3 -14.81 10.50 -77.90
N GLU A 4 -14.56 9.27 -78.35
CA GLU A 4 -14.70 8.07 -77.53
C GLU A 4 -13.64 8.00 -76.42
N LEU A 5 -12.40 8.40 -76.71
CA LEU A 5 -11.31 8.43 -75.74
C LEU A 5 -11.63 9.41 -74.59
N LYS A 6 -12.19 10.57 -74.93
CA LYS A 6 -12.57 11.59 -73.95
C LYS A 6 -13.67 11.08 -73.01
N ASN A 7 -14.70 10.42 -73.54
CA ASN A 7 -15.77 9.84 -72.73
C ASN A 7 -15.27 8.75 -71.78
N LYS A 8 -14.31 7.92 -72.22
CA LYS A 8 -13.71 6.88 -71.37
C LYS A 8 -12.89 7.49 -70.22
N ILE A 9 -12.10 8.53 -70.50
CA ILE A 9 -11.32 9.25 -69.48
C ILE A 9 -12.25 9.93 -68.46
N ASP A 10 -13.33 10.56 -68.93
CA ASP A 10 -14.31 11.23 -68.06
C ASP A 10 -15.07 10.22 -67.19
N PHE A 11 -15.39 9.04 -67.72
CA PHE A 11 -16.02 7.96 -66.94
C PHE A 11 -15.10 7.46 -65.82
N ILE A 12 -13.82 7.22 -66.13
CA ILE A 12 -12.84 6.72 -65.16
C ILE A 12 -12.56 7.76 -64.07
N SER A 13 -12.38 9.03 -64.44
CA SER A 13 -12.11 10.10 -63.47
C SER A 13 -13.28 10.36 -62.52
N ASN A 14 -14.52 10.26 -63.02
CA ASN A 14 -15.73 10.36 -62.20
C ASN A 14 -15.86 9.14 -61.27
N LYS A 15 -15.61 7.93 -61.77
CA LYS A 15 -15.76 6.69 -61.00
C LYS A 15 -14.67 6.50 -59.93
N ALA A 16 -13.42 6.85 -60.24
CA ALA A 16 -12.28 6.67 -59.33
C ALA A 16 -12.12 7.80 -58.31
N GLY A 17 -12.84 8.92 -58.49
CA GLY A 17 -12.63 10.15 -57.73
C GLY A 17 -11.35 10.86 -58.16
N SER A 18 -11.35 12.20 -58.13
CA SER A 18 -10.18 13.01 -58.50
C SER A 18 -8.97 12.85 -57.56
N LYS A 19 -9.17 12.16 -56.43
CA LYS A 19 -8.12 11.77 -55.48
C LYS A 19 -8.13 10.26 -55.35
N THR A 20 -7.17 9.60 -55.98
CA THR A 20 -6.90 8.21 -55.71
C THR A 20 -6.43 8.10 -54.25
N ASN A 21 -7.20 7.43 -53.38
CA ASN A 21 -6.79 7.17 -51.98
C ASN A 21 -5.60 6.20 -51.86
N PHE A 22 -4.94 5.89 -52.97
CA PHE A 22 -3.71 5.13 -53.02
C PHE A 22 -2.55 6.10 -52.85
N SER A 23 -2.00 6.16 -51.65
CA SER A 23 -0.73 6.84 -51.38
C SER A 23 0.33 5.79 -51.12
N VAL A 24 1.50 5.96 -51.73
CA VAL A 24 2.70 5.25 -51.31
C VAL A 24 3.31 5.96 -50.10
N PRO A 25 4.01 5.24 -49.22
CA PRO A 25 4.82 5.85 -48.17
C PRO A 25 5.86 6.81 -48.76
N GLU A 26 6.25 7.79 -47.96
CA GLU A 26 7.34 8.70 -48.31
C GLU A 26 8.61 7.90 -48.62
N ASN A 27 9.31 8.26 -49.70
CA ASN A 27 10.54 7.63 -50.17
C ASN A 27 10.42 6.14 -50.53
N TYR A 28 9.21 5.62 -50.80
CA TYR A 28 9.00 4.23 -51.20
C TYR A 28 9.84 3.84 -52.43
N PHE A 29 9.76 4.63 -53.51
CA PHE A 29 10.50 4.35 -54.74
C PHE A 29 12.00 4.63 -54.65
N GLU A 30 12.41 5.50 -53.72
CA GLU A 30 13.84 5.78 -53.48
C GLU A 30 14.51 4.64 -52.72
N ASN A 31 13.79 4.02 -51.76
CA ASN A 31 14.36 3.00 -50.88
C ASN A 31 14.11 1.56 -51.35
N ILE A 32 13.24 1.34 -52.34
CA ILE A 32 12.84 -0.01 -52.76
C ILE A 32 14.03 -0.84 -53.27
N GLU A 33 14.94 -0.23 -54.03
CA GLU A 33 16.12 -0.91 -54.56
C GLU A 33 17.05 -1.35 -53.43
N ALA A 34 17.38 -0.44 -52.51
CA ALA A 34 18.21 -0.73 -51.34
C ALA A 34 17.59 -1.82 -50.45
N THR A 35 16.27 -1.77 -50.26
CA THR A 35 15.52 -2.76 -49.47
C THR A 35 15.58 -4.15 -50.11
N ILE A 36 15.37 -4.23 -51.42
CA ILE A 36 15.44 -5.50 -52.16
C ILE A 36 16.86 -6.06 -52.10
N LEU A 37 17.89 -5.25 -52.37
CA LEU A 37 19.28 -5.69 -52.31
C LEU A 37 19.67 -6.19 -50.91
N SER A 38 19.27 -5.48 -49.86
CA SER A 38 19.49 -5.90 -48.47
C SER A 38 18.77 -7.22 -48.15
N SER A 39 17.54 -7.40 -48.63
CA SER A 39 16.78 -8.64 -48.43
C SER A 39 17.43 -9.85 -49.11
N ILE A 40 17.98 -9.66 -50.31
CA ILE A 40 18.69 -10.73 -51.05
C ILE A 40 19.98 -11.08 -50.32
N GLN A 41 20.78 -10.07 -49.93
CA GLN A 41 22.01 -10.28 -49.17
C GLN A 41 21.75 -11.02 -47.85
N THR A 42 20.68 -10.66 -47.15
CA THR A 42 20.32 -11.31 -45.88
C THR A 42 19.76 -12.71 -46.07
N ALA A 43 19.08 -13.01 -47.18
CA ALA A 43 18.62 -14.35 -47.52
C ALA A 43 19.78 -15.34 -47.77
N HIS A 44 20.95 -14.85 -48.17
CA HIS A 44 22.16 -15.67 -48.29
C HIS A 44 22.81 -16.04 -46.95
N PHE A 45 22.46 -15.36 -45.85
CA PHE A 45 22.93 -15.77 -44.53
C PHE A 45 22.21 -17.04 -44.08
N SER A 46 22.98 -18.03 -43.66
CA SER A 46 22.45 -19.29 -43.14
C SER A 46 21.55 -19.04 -41.92
N LYS A 47 20.30 -19.54 -41.96
CA LYS A 47 19.37 -19.55 -40.81
C LYS A 47 19.84 -20.42 -39.64
N LYS A 48 20.90 -21.24 -39.82
CA LYS A 48 21.48 -22.01 -38.73
C LYS A 48 22.34 -21.08 -37.88
N ASN A 49 21.82 -20.66 -36.72
CA ASN A 49 22.51 -20.09 -35.55
C ASN A 49 24.04 -19.94 -35.70
N SER A 50 24.47 -18.96 -36.52
CA SER A 50 25.88 -18.72 -36.85
C SER A 50 26.63 -18.04 -35.71
N PHE A 51 25.91 -17.57 -34.70
CA PHE A 51 26.48 -16.96 -33.51
C PHE A 51 26.86 -18.03 -32.50
N LYS A 52 28.02 -18.65 -32.71
CA LYS A 52 28.67 -19.44 -31.68
C LYS A 52 29.61 -18.53 -30.90
N THR A 53 29.50 -18.55 -29.57
CA THR A 53 30.48 -17.88 -28.71
C THR A 53 31.86 -18.50 -28.93
N PRO A 54 32.95 -17.70 -28.87
CA PRO A 54 34.30 -18.22 -28.92
C PRO A 54 34.54 -19.31 -27.88
N LYS A 55 35.43 -20.25 -28.20
CA LYS A 55 35.81 -21.31 -27.26
C LYS A 55 36.31 -20.67 -25.96
N ASN A 56 35.78 -21.13 -24.83
CA ASN A 56 36.12 -20.65 -23.48
C ASN A 56 35.74 -19.20 -23.16
N TYR A 57 34.88 -18.53 -23.94
CA TYR A 57 34.45 -17.15 -23.65
C TYR A 57 33.98 -16.97 -22.19
N PHE A 58 33.03 -17.80 -21.74
CA PHE A 58 32.50 -17.72 -20.38
C PHE A 58 33.47 -18.20 -19.29
N ASN A 59 34.56 -18.88 -19.66
CA ASN A 59 35.58 -19.29 -18.70
C ASN A 59 36.61 -18.18 -18.47
N THR A 60 36.84 -17.32 -19.46
CA THR A 60 37.89 -16.27 -19.41
C THR A 60 37.33 -14.87 -19.22
N VAL A 61 36.02 -14.67 -19.42
CA VAL A 61 35.40 -13.34 -19.32
C VAL A 61 35.59 -12.72 -17.94
N ASP A 62 35.45 -13.50 -16.87
CA ASP A 62 35.62 -13.01 -15.50
C ASP A 62 37.06 -12.57 -15.24
N GLU A 63 38.05 -13.38 -15.64
CA GLU A 63 39.47 -13.06 -15.51
C GLU A 63 39.87 -11.82 -16.34
N ASN A 64 39.32 -11.68 -17.55
CA ASN A 64 39.53 -10.52 -18.42
C ASN A 64 38.93 -9.25 -17.81
N ILE A 65 37.74 -9.32 -17.21
CA ILE A 65 37.12 -8.18 -16.53
C ILE A 65 37.96 -7.78 -15.30
N LEU A 66 38.32 -8.75 -14.46
CA LEU A 66 39.09 -8.50 -13.23
C LEU A 66 40.49 -7.91 -13.53
N SER A 67 41.16 -8.41 -14.57
CA SER A 67 42.45 -7.88 -15.02
C SER A 67 42.34 -6.47 -15.61
N THR A 68 41.30 -6.20 -16.41
CA THR A 68 41.05 -4.87 -16.98
C THR A 68 40.73 -3.84 -15.91
N LEU A 69 39.99 -4.22 -14.87
CA LEU A 69 39.63 -3.34 -13.77
C LEU A 69 40.79 -3.09 -12.78
N ASN A 70 41.97 -3.67 -13.00
CA ASN A 70 43.14 -3.57 -12.12
C ASN A 70 42.78 -3.80 -10.64
N ILE A 71 41.80 -4.68 -10.40
CA ILE A 71 41.40 -5.11 -9.07
C ILE A 71 42.46 -6.13 -8.65
N LYS A 72 43.65 -5.62 -8.28
CA LYS A 72 44.63 -6.42 -7.57
C LYS A 72 43.94 -7.02 -6.36
N THR A 73 43.79 -8.33 -6.38
CA THR A 73 43.30 -9.15 -5.29
C THR A 73 43.81 -8.61 -3.97
N SER A 74 42.87 -8.13 -3.16
CA SER A 74 43.04 -7.81 -1.74
C SER A 74 44.23 -6.90 -1.43
N LYS A 75 44.04 -5.58 -1.54
CA LYS A 75 44.57 -4.69 -0.50
C LYS A 75 44.07 -5.28 0.82
N GLU A 76 44.97 -5.80 1.67
CA GLU A 76 44.60 -6.33 2.98
C GLU A 76 43.80 -5.24 3.73
N ILE A 77 42.48 -5.36 3.67
CA ILE A 77 41.60 -4.50 4.41
C ILE A 77 41.84 -4.96 5.85
N LYS A 78 42.41 -4.08 6.69
CA LYS A 78 42.52 -4.33 8.13
C LYS A 78 41.12 -4.58 8.68
N THR A 79 40.72 -5.84 8.73
CA THR A 79 39.48 -6.26 9.36
C THR A 79 39.73 -6.23 10.85
N ILE A 80 39.07 -5.29 11.54
CA ILE A 80 39.04 -5.28 12.99
C ILE A 80 38.22 -6.48 13.46
N SER A 81 38.84 -7.40 14.20
CA SER A 81 38.15 -8.58 14.72
C SER A 81 37.28 -8.19 15.92
N PHE A 82 36.00 -7.91 15.66
CA PHE A 82 35.01 -7.55 16.70
C PHE A 82 34.80 -8.66 17.74
N TYR A 83 35.21 -9.89 17.42
CA TYR A 83 35.05 -11.07 18.26
C TYR A 83 35.66 -10.92 19.66
N LYS A 84 36.80 -10.21 19.79
CA LYS A 84 37.47 -10.00 21.09
C LYS A 84 36.64 -9.12 22.03
N LYS A 85 36.03 -8.05 21.49
CA LYS A 85 35.16 -7.15 22.27
C LYS A 85 33.84 -7.83 22.61
N ILE A 86 33.26 -8.59 21.67
CA ILE A 86 32.03 -9.35 21.90
C ILE A 86 32.23 -10.36 23.04
N ARG A 87 33.34 -11.13 23.05
CA ARG A 87 33.63 -12.09 24.13
C ARG A 87 33.72 -11.44 25.52
N GLN A 88 34.19 -10.20 25.61
CA GLN A 88 34.25 -9.45 26.87
C GLN A 88 32.89 -8.90 27.33
N LEU A 89 31.95 -8.72 26.41
CA LEU A 89 30.60 -8.20 26.71
C LEU A 89 29.59 -9.30 27.03
N ILE A 90 29.87 -10.58 26.71
CA ILE A 90 29.01 -11.73 27.04
C ILE A 90 28.59 -11.77 28.53
N PRO A 91 29.51 -11.69 29.52
CA PRO A 91 29.09 -11.78 30.92
C PRO A 91 28.23 -10.59 31.36
N ILE A 92 28.48 -9.39 30.82
CA ILE A 92 27.70 -8.18 31.10
C ILE A 92 26.29 -8.32 30.53
N ALA A 93 26.16 -8.81 29.29
CA ALA A 93 24.87 -9.03 28.65
C ALA A 93 24.04 -10.08 29.40
N VAL A 94 24.66 -11.16 29.89
CA VAL A 94 23.98 -12.18 30.70
C VAL A 94 23.47 -11.58 32.02
N ALA A 95 24.31 -10.84 32.75
CA ALA A 95 23.90 -10.20 34.00
C ALA A 95 22.77 -9.17 33.78
N ALA A 96 22.87 -8.35 32.73
CA ALA A 96 21.83 -7.39 32.37
C ALA A 96 20.52 -8.08 31.96
N SER A 97 20.58 -9.21 31.25
CA SER A 97 19.40 -9.98 30.86
C SER A 97 18.70 -10.59 32.08
N ILE A 98 19.46 -11.06 33.07
CA ILE A 98 18.91 -11.59 34.32
C ILE A 98 18.25 -10.46 35.13
N LEU A 99 18.93 -9.31 35.26
CA LEU A 99 18.38 -8.12 35.92
C LEU A 99 17.11 -7.62 35.25
N LEU A 100 17.10 -7.55 33.91
CA LEU A 100 15.94 -7.16 33.12
C LEU A 100 14.79 -8.16 33.31
N PHE A 101 15.07 -9.46 33.30
CA PHE A 101 14.05 -10.50 33.48
C PHE A 101 13.37 -10.42 34.86
N ILE A 102 14.15 -10.19 35.91
CA ILE A 102 13.63 -10.00 37.27
C ILE A 102 12.86 -8.67 37.36
N GLY A 103 13.42 -7.59 36.81
CA GLY A 103 12.79 -6.27 36.81
C GLY A 103 11.45 -6.25 36.06
N LEU A 104 11.38 -6.90 34.89
CA LEU A 104 10.16 -7.01 34.11
C LEU A 104 9.12 -7.88 34.81
N ASN A 105 9.50 -9.02 35.43
CA ASN A 105 8.56 -9.84 36.20
C ASN A 105 7.97 -9.10 37.40
N HIS A 106 8.77 -8.29 38.11
CA HIS A 106 8.26 -7.52 39.24
C HIS A 106 7.34 -6.38 38.80
N LEU A 107 7.64 -5.73 37.67
CA LEU A 107 6.88 -4.60 37.15
C LEU A 107 5.57 -5.01 36.46
N THR A 108 5.48 -6.24 35.95
CA THR A 108 4.29 -6.81 35.30
C THR A 108 3.36 -7.53 36.28
N THR A 109 3.42 -7.19 37.57
CA THR A 109 2.39 -7.64 38.52
C THR A 109 1.08 -6.97 38.11
N ASP A 110 0.23 -7.70 37.40
CA ASP A 110 -1.14 -7.32 37.08
C ASP A 110 -1.90 -7.09 38.39
N LYS A 111 -1.84 -5.86 38.90
CA LYS A 111 -2.83 -5.38 39.85
C LYS A 111 -4.15 -5.36 39.09
N LYS A 112 -4.89 -6.47 39.17
CA LYS A 112 -6.28 -6.50 38.75
C LYS A 112 -7.03 -5.54 39.67
N HIS A 113 -7.14 -4.29 39.24
CA HIS A 113 -8.02 -3.33 39.88
C HIS A 113 -9.44 -3.83 39.70
N SER A 114 -10.08 -4.24 40.79
CA SER A 114 -11.50 -4.57 40.80
C SER A 114 -12.30 -3.30 41.02
N PHE A 115 -13.55 -3.27 40.58
CA PHE A 115 -14.47 -2.18 40.93
C PHE A 115 -14.65 -2.03 42.45
N ASP A 116 -14.34 -3.07 43.22
CA ASP A 116 -14.33 -3.06 44.69
C ASP A 116 -13.26 -2.12 45.29
N ASP A 117 -12.23 -1.75 44.52
CA ASP A 117 -11.17 -0.84 44.97
C ASP A 117 -11.61 0.64 44.90
N ILE A 118 -12.76 0.94 44.27
CA ILE A 118 -13.27 2.31 44.11
C ILE A 118 -14.00 2.72 45.39
N THR A 119 -13.50 3.74 46.07
CA THR A 119 -14.15 4.27 47.28
C THR A 119 -15.14 5.38 46.96
N GLN A 120 -16.05 5.67 47.90
CA GLN A 120 -16.98 6.79 47.77
C GLN A 120 -16.25 8.14 47.62
N ALA A 121 -15.08 8.30 48.24
CA ALA A 121 -14.26 9.50 48.10
C ALA A 121 -13.74 9.67 46.67
N ASP A 122 -13.37 8.58 46.01
CA ASP A 122 -12.90 8.59 44.62
C ASP A 122 -14.02 8.99 43.65
N ILE A 123 -15.24 8.49 43.89
CA ILE A 123 -16.43 8.84 43.10
C ILE A 123 -16.78 10.33 43.28
N SER A 124 -16.77 10.83 44.52
CA SER A 124 -17.02 12.24 44.80
C SER A 124 -15.98 13.13 44.11
N TYR A 125 -14.71 12.75 44.17
CA TYR A 125 -13.64 13.46 43.48
C TYR A 125 -13.83 13.45 41.96
N TRP A 126 -14.20 12.32 41.37
CA TRP A 126 -14.50 12.21 39.94
C TRP A 126 -15.64 13.15 39.51
N TYR A 127 -16.70 13.23 40.31
CA TYR A 127 -17.83 14.12 40.08
C TYR A 127 -17.44 15.61 40.21
N GLU A 128 -16.70 15.97 41.26
CA GLU A 128 -16.25 17.34 41.51
C GLU A 128 -15.29 17.87 40.43
N ASN A 129 -14.52 17.00 39.79
CA ASN A 129 -13.65 17.37 38.68
C ASN A 129 -14.39 17.51 37.34
N GLY A 130 -15.72 17.45 37.33
CA GLY A 130 -16.54 17.69 36.14
C GLY A 130 -16.60 16.51 35.17
N TYR A 131 -16.13 15.32 35.57
CA TYR A 131 -16.28 14.11 34.75
C TYR A 131 -17.63 13.43 34.93
N GLY A 132 -18.35 13.73 36.01
CA GLY A 132 -19.69 13.19 36.28
C GLY A 132 -20.84 13.98 35.69
N THR A 133 -20.57 15.10 35.01
CA THR A 133 -21.58 15.86 34.29
C THR A 133 -21.62 15.38 32.85
N SER A 134 -22.59 14.53 32.50
CA SER A 134 -22.85 14.13 31.12
C SER A 134 -24.13 14.80 30.63
N SER A 135 -24.12 15.29 29.40
CA SER A 135 -25.35 15.76 28.75
C SER A 135 -26.14 14.59 28.16
N ASN A 136 -27.45 14.74 28.02
CA ASN A 136 -28.30 13.71 27.41
C ASN A 136 -27.87 13.38 25.97
N ASP A 137 -27.34 14.36 25.24
CA ASP A 137 -26.87 14.19 23.86
C ASP A 137 -25.59 13.32 23.79
N GLU A 138 -24.68 13.50 24.75
CA GLU A 138 -23.48 12.66 24.88
C GLU A 138 -23.85 11.23 25.28
N LEU A 139 -24.80 11.08 26.21
CA LEU A 139 -25.29 9.76 26.62
C LEU A 139 -25.97 9.02 25.46
N ALA A 140 -26.79 9.71 24.66
CA ALA A 140 -27.44 9.14 23.48
C ALA A 140 -26.45 8.71 22.38
N THR A 141 -25.22 9.22 22.40
CA THR A 141 -24.15 8.81 21.47
C THR A 141 -23.43 7.55 21.94
N ILE A 142 -23.44 7.29 23.25
CA ILE A 142 -22.71 6.18 23.88
C ILE A 142 -23.63 4.97 24.12
N LEU A 143 -24.90 5.21 24.47
CA LEU A 143 -25.89 4.16 24.69
C LEU A 143 -26.54 3.74 23.38
N ASP A 144 -26.36 2.48 22.99
CA ASP A 144 -27.07 1.86 21.88
C ASP A 144 -28.31 1.10 22.38
N ALA A 145 -29.29 0.87 21.50
CA ALA A 145 -30.49 0.10 21.83
C ALA A 145 -30.16 -1.35 22.22
N GLU A 146 -29.00 -1.87 21.81
CA GLU A 146 -28.48 -3.19 22.18
C GLU A 146 -27.90 -3.25 23.60
N ASP A 147 -27.58 -2.11 24.23
CA ASP A 147 -27.04 -2.05 25.60
C ASP A 147 -28.11 -2.22 26.69
N PHE A 148 -29.40 -2.13 26.32
CA PHE A 148 -30.51 -2.30 27.24
C PHE A 148 -31.04 -3.72 27.16
N ASP A 149 -30.90 -4.48 28.25
CA ASP A 149 -31.57 -5.78 28.37
C ASP A 149 -33.10 -5.59 28.35
N GLU A 150 -33.81 -6.46 27.62
CA GLU A 150 -35.27 -6.44 27.46
C GLU A 150 -36.01 -6.47 28.82
N ASP A 151 -35.37 -7.05 29.84
CA ASP A 151 -35.88 -7.15 31.20
C ASP A 151 -35.83 -5.83 32.01
N VAL A 152 -35.02 -4.84 31.62
CA VAL A 152 -34.92 -3.56 32.37
C VAL A 152 -36.26 -2.84 32.38
N PHE A 153 -36.95 -2.82 31.24
CA PHE A 153 -38.26 -2.18 31.11
C PHE A 153 -39.39 -2.96 31.83
N THR A 154 -39.20 -4.25 32.10
CA THR A 154 -40.20 -5.07 32.81
C THR A 154 -40.24 -4.79 34.31
N SER A 155 -39.13 -4.27 34.87
CA SER A 155 -39.01 -3.91 36.29
C SER A 155 -39.68 -2.58 36.65
N ILE A 156 -40.07 -1.79 35.63
CA ILE A 156 -40.70 -0.49 35.82
C ILE A 156 -42.20 -0.68 36.06
N ASN A 157 -42.62 -0.62 37.33
CA ASN A 157 -44.03 -0.67 37.69
C ASN A 157 -44.75 0.60 37.20
N LYS A 158 -45.90 0.41 36.55
CA LYS A 158 -46.80 1.46 36.07
C LYS A 158 -47.13 2.51 37.12
N GLU A 159 -47.30 2.12 38.38
CA GLU A 159 -47.67 3.05 39.47
C GLU A 159 -46.53 4.01 39.83
N ASN A 160 -45.29 3.51 39.81
CA ASN A 160 -44.09 4.34 40.01
C ASN A 160 -43.85 5.24 38.80
N LEU A 161 -44.15 4.76 37.59
CA LEU A 161 -44.01 5.53 36.36
C LEU A 161 -45.04 6.67 36.30
N GLU A 162 -46.29 6.41 36.68
CA GLU A 162 -47.34 7.44 36.74
C GLU A 162 -47.01 8.51 37.78
N ALA A 163 -46.51 8.12 38.95
CA ALA A 163 -46.02 9.07 39.95
C ALA A 163 -44.88 9.95 39.39
N TYR A 164 -43.90 9.34 38.71
CA TYR A 164 -42.79 10.06 38.09
C TYR A 164 -43.26 11.04 36.99
N LEU A 165 -44.13 10.60 36.08
CA LEU A 165 -44.67 11.47 35.03
C LEU A 165 -45.47 12.64 35.60
N ASN A 166 -46.16 12.45 36.73
CA ASN A 166 -46.86 13.53 37.40
C ASN A 166 -45.93 14.52 38.14
N THR A 167 -44.68 14.12 38.42
CA THR A 167 -43.66 15.04 38.98
C THR A 167 -42.94 15.85 37.89
N ILE A 168 -43.07 15.44 36.63
CA ILE A 168 -42.47 16.13 35.50
C ILE A 168 -43.36 17.32 35.13
N ASP A 169 -42.77 18.52 35.08
CA ASP A 169 -43.48 19.74 34.68
C ASP A 169 -43.64 19.78 33.14
N ASN A 170 -44.87 19.52 32.68
CA ASN A 170 -45.23 19.51 31.26
C ASN A 170 -44.97 20.84 30.54
N ALA A 171 -44.75 21.95 31.28
CA ALA A 171 -44.42 23.24 30.69
C ALA A 171 -43.04 23.26 29.99
N SER A 172 -42.12 22.38 30.37
CA SER A 172 -40.78 22.30 29.76
C SER A 172 -40.81 21.70 28.35
N PHE A 173 -41.69 20.73 28.09
CA PHE A 173 -41.72 20.01 26.80
C PHE A 173 -42.26 20.84 25.63
N PHE A 174 -43.16 21.80 25.90
CA PHE A 174 -43.69 22.68 24.87
C PHE A 174 -42.70 23.77 24.43
N ASN A 175 -41.67 24.04 25.23
CA ASN A 175 -40.64 25.03 24.90
C ASN A 175 -39.52 24.48 24.01
N GLU A 176 -39.44 23.15 23.82
CA GLU A 176 -38.43 22.49 22.97
C GLU A 176 -38.92 22.19 21.54
N ILE A 177 -40.19 22.44 21.21
CA ILE A 177 -40.74 22.23 19.85
C ILE A 177 -40.91 23.57 19.09
N GLN A 178 -40.10 24.59 19.41
CA GLN A 178 -40.01 25.82 18.61
C GLN A 178 -38.58 26.10 18.14
#